data_AF-E3GWP6-F1
#
_entry.id   AF-E3GWP6-F1
#
_cell.length_a   1.000
_cell.length_b   1.000
_cell.length_c   1.000
_cell.angle_alpha   90.00
_cell.angle_beta   90.00
_cell.angle_gamma   90.00
#
_symmetry.space_group_name_H-M   'P 1'
#
loop_
_entity.id
_entity.type
_entity.pdbx_description
1 polymer ?
#
loop_
_entity_poly.entity_id
_entity_poly.type
_entity_poly.pdbx_seq_one_letter_code
_entity_poly.pdbx_strand_id
1 'polypeptide(L)'
;MRKIVLFILLLSIVFILGYAYTLNTDRNVFSKDNISFEYPKDWVVATPKNPDVICAVADPKSVNSSGFATVSVVIQKKKLNKSLYDTYQETYTALFSDPRYQKISESNVTFNGYQAIECIYLVSDGQEKIQRAVWIPHGDEAYIVLCTAPPNKFKEEKLNFDIVISTFKIS
;
A
#
# COMPACT_ATOMS: atom_id res chain seq x y z
N MET A 1 25.02 -44.95 16.12
CA MET A 1 24.22 -44.14 17.05
C MET A 1 23.71 -42.91 16.31
N ARG A 2 22.38 -42.76 16.17
CA ARG A 2 21.71 -41.66 15.45
C ARG A 2 21.99 -40.34 16.19
N LYS A 3 22.62 -39.36 15.52
CA LYS A 3 22.67 -37.98 16.01
C LYS A 3 21.32 -37.32 15.67
N ILE A 4 20.52 -37.07 16.70
CA ILE A 4 19.29 -36.29 16.58
C ILE A 4 19.68 -34.82 16.38
N VAL A 5 19.14 -34.25 15.32
CA VAL A 5 19.22 -32.84 14.93
C VAL A 5 18.39 -32.00 15.91
N LEU A 6 18.93 -30.88 16.38
CA LEU A 6 18.12 -29.79 16.93
C LEU A 6 18.37 -28.53 16.09
N PHE A 7 17.45 -28.27 15.16
CA PHE A 7 17.38 -27.07 14.36
C PHE A 7 16.59 -26.04 15.19
N ILE A 8 17.29 -25.12 15.85
CA ILE A 8 16.63 -24.03 16.59
C ILE A 8 16.19 -22.98 15.57
N LEU A 9 14.89 -22.96 15.29
CA LEU A 9 14.21 -21.95 14.49
C LEU A 9 14.19 -20.63 15.29
N LEU A 10 15.04 -19.67 14.90
CA LEU A 10 15.03 -18.31 15.42
C LEU A 10 13.77 -17.59 14.91
N LEU A 11 12.68 -17.68 15.66
CA LEU A 11 11.50 -16.82 15.52
C LEU A 11 11.88 -15.41 16.02
N SER A 12 12.37 -14.56 15.11
CA SER A 12 12.44 -13.12 15.35
C SER A 12 11.02 -12.54 15.30
N ILE A 13 10.31 -12.59 16.43
CA ILE A 13 9.09 -11.82 16.61
C ILE A 13 9.52 -10.36 16.82
N VAL A 14 9.41 -9.54 15.78
CA VAL A 14 9.53 -8.09 15.93
C VAL A 14 8.23 -7.59 16.55
N PHE A 15 8.20 -7.45 17.87
CA PHE A 15 7.19 -6.64 18.54
C PHE A 15 7.50 -5.17 18.26
N ILE A 16 6.77 -4.56 17.32
CA ILE A 16 6.75 -3.10 17.24
C ILE A 16 5.94 -2.63 18.45
N LEU A 17 6.64 -2.24 19.52
CA LEU A 17 6.07 -1.46 20.61
C LEU A 17 5.46 -0.19 19.99
N GLY A 18 4.14 -0.13 19.97
CA GLY A 18 3.39 1.04 19.54
C GLY A 18 3.73 2.20 20.47
N TYR A 19 4.66 3.06 20.05
CA TYR A 19 4.82 4.36 20.66
C TYR A 19 3.58 5.18 20.31
N ALA A 20 2.69 5.36 21.28
CA ALA A 20 1.54 6.25 21.15
C ALA A 20 2.07 7.70 21.10
N TYR A 21 2.44 8.16 19.91
CA TYR A 21 2.50 9.58 19.64
C TYR A 21 1.06 10.10 19.63
N THR A 22 0.68 10.85 20.66
CA THR A 22 -0.52 11.68 20.63
C THR A 22 -0.26 12.83 19.65
N LEU A 23 -0.41 12.55 18.37
CA LEU A 23 -0.60 13.59 17.36
C LEU A 23 -2.00 14.17 17.56
N ASN A 24 -2.17 15.48 17.39
CA ASN A 24 -3.49 16.07 17.26
C ASN A 24 -4.12 15.52 15.97
N THR A 25 -4.97 14.48 16.10
CA THR A 25 -5.48 13.64 15.01
C THR A 25 -6.89 14.03 14.60
N ASP A 26 -7.08 15.24 14.10
CA ASP A 26 -8.25 15.41 13.24
C ASP A 26 -7.99 14.59 11.96
N ARG A 27 -8.86 13.63 11.68
CA ARG A 27 -8.78 12.73 10.53
C ARG A 27 -10.15 12.67 9.90
N ASN A 28 -10.18 12.45 8.60
CA ASN A 28 -11.41 12.15 7.90
C ASN A 28 -11.58 10.63 7.82
N VAL A 29 -12.82 10.18 7.64
CA VAL A 29 -13.16 8.77 7.47
C VAL A 29 -13.78 8.58 6.09
N PHE A 30 -13.21 7.68 5.30
CA PHE A 30 -13.88 7.14 4.12
C PHE A 30 -14.62 5.87 4.52
N SER A 31 -15.87 5.72 4.08
CA SER A 31 -16.62 4.48 4.22
C SER A 31 -17.58 4.32 3.05
N LYS A 32 -17.38 3.27 2.25
CA LYS A 32 -18.20 2.93 1.08
C LYS A 32 -17.88 1.51 0.63
N ASP A 33 -18.84 0.81 0.00
CA ASP A 33 -18.60 -0.45 -0.72
C ASP A 33 -17.81 -1.50 0.10
N ASN A 34 -18.20 -1.66 1.37
CA ASN A 34 -17.60 -2.55 2.37
C ASN A 34 -16.14 -2.27 2.74
N ILE A 35 -15.61 -1.10 2.35
CA ILE A 35 -14.31 -0.64 2.81
C ILE A 35 -14.43 0.60 3.68
N SER A 36 -13.52 0.73 4.63
CA SER A 36 -13.35 1.98 5.39
C SER A 36 -11.89 2.22 5.74
N PHE A 37 -11.50 3.48 5.85
CA PHE A 37 -10.19 3.88 6.34
C PHE A 37 -10.21 5.33 6.79
N GLU A 38 -9.27 5.69 7.65
CA GLU A 38 -8.98 7.08 8.00
C GLU A 38 -7.95 7.66 7.03
N TYR A 39 -8.03 8.97 6.81
CA TYR A 39 -7.05 9.70 6.00
C TYR A 39 -6.82 11.10 6.57
N PRO A 40 -5.72 11.78 6.20
CA PRO A 40 -5.39 13.10 6.74
C PRO A 40 -6.53 14.11 6.56
N LYS A 41 -6.76 14.98 7.55
CA LYS A 41 -7.86 15.97 7.53
C LYS A 41 -7.83 16.88 6.29
N ASP A 42 -6.63 17.27 5.89
CA ASP A 42 -6.39 18.21 4.80
C ASP A 42 -6.49 17.56 3.41
N TRP A 43 -6.58 16.24 3.35
CA TRP A 43 -6.75 15.51 2.10
C TRP A 43 -8.21 15.46 1.69
N VAL A 44 -8.44 15.26 0.39
CA VAL A 44 -9.78 15.17 -0.20
C VAL A 44 -10.00 13.82 -0.87
N VAL A 45 -11.25 13.38 -0.95
CA VAL A 45 -11.63 12.25 -1.81
C VAL A 45 -11.50 12.71 -3.26
N ALA A 46 -10.69 12.01 -4.04
CA ALA A 46 -10.45 12.31 -5.45
C ALA A 46 -11.29 11.39 -6.34
N THR A 47 -11.75 11.91 -7.47
CA THR A 47 -12.45 11.11 -8.48
C THR A 47 -11.44 10.26 -9.27
N PRO A 48 -11.48 8.93 -9.19
CA PRO A 48 -10.59 8.10 -9.97
C PRO A 48 -10.98 8.12 -11.45
N LYS A 49 -9.99 8.04 -12.33
CA LYS A 49 -10.20 7.90 -13.79
C LYS A 49 -10.19 6.45 -14.27
N ASN A 50 -9.68 5.53 -13.46
CA ASN A 50 -9.59 4.11 -13.80
C ASN A 50 -10.76 3.34 -13.16
N PRO A 51 -11.54 2.55 -13.93
CA PRO A 51 -12.67 1.78 -13.41
C PRO A 51 -12.30 0.73 -12.35
N ASP A 52 -11.05 0.26 -12.31
CA ASP A 52 -10.57 -0.71 -11.32
C ASP A 52 -10.28 -0.08 -9.94
N VAL A 53 -10.44 1.24 -9.82
CA VAL A 53 -10.25 1.99 -8.59
C VAL A 53 -11.59 2.14 -7.88
N ILE A 54 -11.65 1.65 -6.64
CA ILE A 54 -12.81 1.82 -5.77
C ILE A 54 -12.92 3.26 -5.28
N CYS A 55 -11.79 3.80 -4.81
CA CYS A 55 -11.69 5.18 -4.33
C CYS A 55 -10.25 5.67 -4.33
N ALA A 56 -10.10 6.98 -4.20
CA ALA A 56 -8.81 7.64 -4.01
C ALA A 56 -8.95 8.78 -3.01
N VAL A 57 -7.91 8.99 -2.21
CA VAL A 57 -7.73 10.20 -1.38
C VAL A 57 -6.39 10.85 -1.74
N ALA A 58 -6.33 12.18 -1.73
CA ALA A 58 -5.15 12.88 -2.19
C ALA A 58 -4.93 14.21 -1.45
N ASP A 59 -3.65 14.63 -1.40
CA ASP A 59 -3.30 15.96 -0.91
C ASP A 59 -3.64 17.00 -2.00
N PRO A 60 -4.62 17.90 -1.77
CA PRO A 60 -4.97 18.94 -2.73
C PRO A 60 -3.82 19.94 -2.97
N LYS A 61 -2.87 20.07 -2.03
CA LYS A 61 -1.69 20.94 -2.17
C LYS A 61 -0.63 20.34 -3.10
N SER A 62 -0.75 19.06 -3.44
CA SER A 62 0.19 18.33 -4.32
C SER A 62 -0.24 18.30 -5.79
N VAL A 63 -1.32 18.99 -6.15
CA VAL A 63 -1.88 19.02 -7.50
C VAL A 63 -0.93 19.74 -8.46
N ASN A 64 -0.54 19.04 -9.52
CA ASN A 64 0.29 19.61 -10.59
C ASN A 64 -0.54 20.45 -11.57
N SER A 65 0.14 21.09 -12.53
CA SER A 65 -0.49 21.92 -13.57
C SER A 65 -1.50 21.17 -14.44
N SER A 66 -1.42 19.84 -14.51
CA SER A 66 -2.35 18.98 -15.23
C SER A 66 -3.57 18.57 -14.40
N GLY A 67 -3.71 19.07 -13.17
CA GLY A 67 -4.83 18.79 -12.29
C GLY A 67 -4.75 17.44 -11.57
N PHE A 68 -3.58 16.80 -11.54
CA PHE A 68 -3.38 15.52 -10.85
C PHE A 68 -2.58 15.72 -9.57
N ALA A 69 -3.08 15.16 -8.46
CA ALA A 69 -2.32 15.10 -7.22
C ALA A 69 -1.09 14.19 -7.38
N THR A 70 0.06 14.70 -6.95
CA THR A 70 1.32 13.93 -6.96
C THR A 70 1.50 13.12 -5.68
N VAL A 71 0.78 13.45 -4.61
CA VAL A 71 0.68 12.69 -3.36
C VAL A 71 -0.74 12.14 -3.19
N SER A 72 -0.88 10.82 -3.15
CA SER A 72 -2.20 10.17 -3.07
C SER A 72 -2.13 8.74 -2.52
N VAL A 73 -3.30 8.25 -2.09
CA VAL A 73 -3.56 6.83 -1.87
C VAL A 73 -4.76 6.41 -2.70
N VAL A 74 -4.59 5.31 -3.44
CA VAL A 74 -5.61 4.73 -4.30
C VAL A 74 -5.93 3.32 -3.82
N ILE A 75 -7.22 2.98 -3.72
CA ILE A 75 -7.68 1.64 -3.37
C ILE A 75 -8.20 0.95 -4.63
N GLN A 76 -7.61 -0.19 -4.98
CA GLN A 76 -7.96 -0.98 -6.16
C GLN A 76 -8.38 -2.39 -5.76
N LYS A 77 -9.08 -3.06 -6.67
CA LYS A 77 -9.37 -4.50 -6.59
C LYS A 77 -8.70 -5.26 -7.71
N LYS A 78 -8.30 -6.48 -7.40
CA LYS A 78 -7.83 -7.44 -8.40
C LYS A 78 -8.35 -8.83 -8.10
N LYS A 79 -8.95 -9.47 -9.10
CA LYS A 79 -9.39 -10.87 -8.97
C LYS A 79 -8.20 -11.81 -8.81
N LEU A 80 -8.32 -12.75 -7.88
CA LEU A 80 -7.37 -13.83 -7.63
C LEU A 80 -7.86 -15.12 -8.29
N ASN A 81 -7.38 -15.40 -9.50
CA ASN A 81 -7.62 -16.70 -10.16
C ASN A 81 -6.64 -17.80 -9.69
N LYS A 82 -5.71 -17.45 -8.79
CA LYS A 82 -4.63 -18.27 -8.22
C LYS A 82 -4.24 -17.70 -6.85
N SER A 83 -3.15 -18.16 -6.26
CA SER A 83 -2.69 -17.61 -4.98
C SER A 83 -2.40 -16.10 -5.08
N LEU A 84 -2.45 -15.41 -3.94
CA LEU A 84 -2.07 -13.99 -3.85
C LEU A 84 -0.66 -13.79 -4.42
N TYR A 85 0.30 -14.63 -4.01
CA TYR A 85 1.69 -14.51 -4.40
C TYR A 85 1.89 -14.72 -5.91
N ASP A 86 1.23 -15.72 -6.51
CA ASP A 86 1.36 -15.95 -7.96
C ASP A 86 0.74 -14.80 -8.76
N THR A 87 -0.40 -14.27 -8.32
CA THR A 87 -1.05 -13.12 -8.98
C THR A 87 -0.18 -11.86 -8.85
N TYR A 88 0.42 -11.64 -7.67
CA TYR A 88 1.37 -10.57 -7.40
C TYR A 88 2.61 -10.71 -8.30
N GLN A 89 3.24 -11.89 -8.34
CA GLN A 89 4.45 -12.15 -9.12
C GLN A 89 4.21 -11.93 -10.61
N GLU A 90 3.11 -12.43 -11.17
CA GLU A 90 2.77 -12.19 -12.57
C GLU A 90 2.56 -10.71 -12.87
N THR A 91 1.89 -9.99 -11.98
CA THR A 91 1.65 -8.54 -12.13
C THR A 91 2.96 -7.78 -12.17
N TYR A 92 3.86 -8.03 -11.22
CA TYR A 92 5.12 -7.28 -11.11
C TYR A 92 6.21 -7.76 -12.05
N THR A 93 6.22 -9.03 -12.46
CA THR A 93 7.12 -9.51 -13.53
C THR A 93 6.80 -8.80 -14.83
N ALA A 94 5.51 -8.66 -15.17
CA ALA A 94 5.11 -7.88 -16.34
C ALA A 94 5.46 -6.40 -16.17
N LEU A 95 5.18 -5.80 -15.01
CA LEU A 95 5.46 -4.38 -14.74
C LEU A 95 6.95 -4.04 -14.84
N PHE A 96 7.81 -4.83 -14.19
CA PHE A 96 9.26 -4.59 -14.13
C PHE A 96 10.01 -5.07 -15.37
N SER A 97 9.31 -5.61 -16.37
CA SER A 97 9.89 -5.80 -17.71
C SER A 97 10.04 -4.47 -18.46
N ASP A 98 9.30 -3.43 -18.06
CA ASP A 98 9.44 -2.08 -18.57
C ASP A 98 10.52 -1.32 -17.76
N PRO A 99 11.57 -0.79 -18.41
CA PRO A 99 12.68 -0.13 -17.72
C PRO A 99 12.29 1.16 -16.98
N ARG A 100 11.09 1.71 -17.22
CA ARG A 100 10.55 2.84 -16.45
C ARG A 100 10.15 2.45 -15.03
N TYR A 101 10.09 1.16 -14.71
CA TYR A 101 9.69 0.66 -13.40
C TYR A 101 10.84 -0.11 -12.74
N GLN A 102 11.22 0.31 -11.54
CA GLN A 102 12.31 -0.32 -10.81
C GLN A 102 11.88 -0.74 -9.41
N LYS A 103 11.93 -2.04 -9.12
CA LYS A 103 11.68 -2.55 -7.77
C LYS A 103 12.72 -2.02 -6.78
N ILE A 104 12.26 -1.47 -5.66
CA ILE A 104 13.10 -1.02 -4.54
C ILE A 104 13.09 -2.07 -3.44
N SER A 105 11.90 -2.53 -3.03
CA SER A 105 11.76 -3.55 -1.99
C SER A 105 10.50 -4.40 -2.17
N GLU A 106 10.53 -5.56 -1.55
CA GLU A 106 9.41 -6.49 -1.43
C GLU A 106 9.46 -7.10 -0.03
N SER A 107 8.32 -7.18 0.65
CA SER A 107 8.24 -7.78 1.98
C SER A 107 6.88 -8.41 2.24
N ASN A 108 6.88 -9.48 3.03
CA ASN A 108 5.65 -10.04 3.59
C ASN A 108 5.27 -9.23 4.83
N VAL A 109 4.04 -8.75 4.88
CA VAL A 109 3.51 -7.95 5.98
C VAL A 109 2.24 -8.59 6.53
N THR A 110 1.90 -8.30 7.78
CA THR A 110 0.62 -8.70 8.36
C THR A 110 -0.30 -7.51 8.41
N PHE A 111 -1.51 -7.68 7.90
CA PHE A 111 -2.54 -6.65 7.85
C PHE A 111 -3.81 -7.22 8.48
N ASN A 112 -4.27 -6.72 9.63
CA ASN A 112 -5.49 -7.21 10.31
C ASN A 112 -5.64 -8.75 10.37
N GLY A 113 -4.53 -9.48 10.55
CA GLY A 113 -4.49 -10.95 10.56
C GLY A 113 -4.33 -11.62 9.20
N TYR A 114 -4.44 -10.88 8.09
CA TYR A 114 -4.14 -11.34 6.73
C TYR A 114 -2.64 -11.29 6.46
N GLN A 115 -2.11 -12.32 5.78
CA GLN A 115 -0.79 -12.28 5.17
C GLN A 115 -0.87 -11.47 3.87
N ALA A 116 -0.23 -10.31 3.87
CA ALA A 116 -0.20 -9.38 2.76
C ALA A 116 1.21 -9.25 2.19
N ILE A 117 1.31 -8.72 0.97
CA ILE A 117 2.60 -8.48 0.30
C ILE A 117 2.74 -6.98 0.06
N GLU A 118 3.85 -6.40 0.51
CA GLU A 118 4.20 -5.02 0.23
C GLU A 118 5.28 -4.97 -0.85
N CYS A 119 5.09 -4.11 -1.84
CA CYS A 119 6.10 -3.77 -2.83
C CYS A 119 6.31 -2.26 -2.89
N ILE A 120 7.57 -1.82 -2.84
CA ILE A 120 7.97 -0.44 -3.09
C ILE A 120 8.77 -0.40 -4.38
N TYR A 121 8.44 0.54 -5.25
CA TYR A 121 9.12 0.69 -6.55
C TYR A 121 9.13 2.14 -7.04
N LEU A 122 10.13 2.46 -7.84
CA LEU A 122 10.27 3.72 -8.56
C LEU A 122 9.56 3.61 -9.91
N VAL A 123 8.93 4.71 -10.33
CA VAL A 123 8.39 4.89 -11.68
C VAL A 123 8.99 6.15 -12.29
N SER A 124 9.63 6.02 -13.45
CA SER A 124 10.25 7.10 -14.21
C SER A 124 9.51 7.30 -15.55
N ASP A 125 8.24 7.70 -15.47
CA ASP A 125 7.36 7.96 -16.62
C ASP A 125 6.90 9.43 -16.61
N GLY A 126 7.70 10.29 -17.25
CA GLY A 126 7.52 11.75 -17.25
C GLY A 126 8.02 12.42 -15.98
N GLN A 127 7.39 12.15 -14.83
CA GLN A 127 7.84 12.62 -13.51
C GLN A 127 8.11 11.41 -12.61
N GLU A 128 9.28 11.41 -11.95
CA GLU A 128 9.61 10.35 -11.01
C GLU A 128 8.66 10.33 -9.81
N LYS A 129 8.22 9.12 -9.44
CA LYS A 129 7.39 8.86 -8.27
C LYS A 129 7.78 7.53 -7.66
N ILE A 130 7.69 7.44 -6.34
CA ILE A 130 7.77 6.19 -5.60
C ILE A 130 6.36 5.73 -5.30
N GLN A 131 6.11 4.44 -5.54
CA GLN A 131 4.86 3.80 -5.21
C GLN A 131 5.11 2.72 -4.15
N ARG A 132 4.21 2.65 -3.17
CA ARG A 132 4.11 1.56 -2.18
C ARG A 132 2.76 0.92 -2.32
N ALA A 133 2.74 -0.32 -2.77
CA ALA A 133 1.55 -1.12 -2.93
C ALA A 133 1.48 -2.18 -1.82
N VAL A 134 0.38 -2.22 -1.08
CA VAL A 134 0.10 -3.30 -0.12
C VAL A 134 -1.04 -4.15 -0.67
N TRP A 135 -0.73 -5.41 -0.97
CA TRP A 135 -1.65 -6.40 -1.52
C TRP A 135 -2.25 -7.24 -0.40
N ILE A 136 -3.55 -7.10 -0.18
CA ILE A 136 -4.28 -7.69 0.93
C ILE A 136 -5.27 -8.70 0.37
N PRO A 137 -5.14 -10.01 0.67
CA PRO A 137 -6.07 -11.02 0.18
C PRO A 137 -7.40 -10.95 0.91
N HIS A 138 -8.51 -11.13 0.19
CA HIS A 138 -9.84 -11.22 0.76
C HIS A 138 -10.78 -12.04 -0.15
N GLY A 139 -11.05 -13.29 0.23
CA GLY A 139 -11.85 -14.21 -0.60
C GLY A 139 -11.13 -14.56 -1.91
N ASP A 140 -11.81 -14.34 -3.04
CA ASP A 140 -11.29 -14.52 -4.40
C ASP A 140 -10.75 -13.21 -5.01
N GLU A 141 -10.53 -12.18 -4.20
CA GLU A 141 -9.98 -10.88 -4.61
C GLU A 141 -8.78 -10.47 -3.74
N ALA A 142 -7.99 -9.53 -4.25
CA ALA A 142 -7.02 -8.77 -3.49
C ALA A 142 -7.39 -7.29 -3.54
N TYR A 143 -7.36 -6.64 -2.37
CA TYR A 143 -7.36 -5.19 -2.27
C TYR A 143 -5.94 -4.68 -2.34
N ILE A 144 -5.71 -3.62 -3.10
CA ILE A 144 -4.40 -3.00 -3.26
C ILE A 144 -4.49 -1.56 -2.76
N VAL A 145 -3.79 -1.29 -1.65
CA VAL A 145 -3.59 0.08 -1.14
C VAL A 145 -2.33 0.64 -1.79
N LEU A 146 -2.49 1.50 -2.79
CA LEU A 146 -1.41 2.07 -3.58
C LEU A 146 -1.12 3.51 -3.16
N CYS A 147 -0.06 3.70 -2.40
CA CYS A 147 0.45 5.01 -2.00
C CYS A 147 1.40 5.53 -3.09
N THR A 148 1.31 6.81 -3.42
CA THR A 148 2.17 7.47 -4.42
C THR A 148 2.66 8.81 -3.89
N ALA A 149 3.95 9.10 -4.05
CA ALA A 149 4.53 10.43 -3.85
C ALA A 149 5.79 10.63 -4.71
N PRO A 150 6.21 11.88 -4.98
CA PRO A 150 7.53 12.18 -5.50
C PRO A 150 8.64 11.64 -4.58
N PRO A 151 9.83 11.25 -5.10
CA PRO A 151 10.91 10.68 -4.29
C PRO A 151 11.34 11.55 -3.10
N ASN A 152 11.38 12.88 -3.29
CA ASN A 152 11.74 13.84 -2.24
C ASN A 152 10.66 14.02 -1.16
N LYS A 153 9.43 13.56 -1.40
CA LYS A 153 8.30 13.63 -0.45
C LYS A 153 7.94 12.28 0.16
N PHE A 154 8.29 11.18 -0.49
CA PHE A 154 7.83 9.84 -0.10
C PHE A 154 8.09 9.49 1.37
N LYS A 155 9.25 9.88 1.92
CA LYS A 155 9.56 9.67 3.35
C LYS A 155 8.77 10.59 4.28
N GLU A 156 8.50 11.82 3.86
CA GLU A 156 7.70 12.80 4.63
C GLU A 156 6.24 12.35 4.72
N GLU A 157 5.71 11.75 3.64
CA GLU A 157 4.34 11.26 3.55
C GLU A 157 4.11 9.91 4.26
N LYS A 158 5.16 9.31 4.84
CA LYS A 158 5.08 7.98 5.48
C LYS A 158 3.94 7.91 6.49
N LEU A 159 3.79 8.92 7.34
CA LEU A 159 2.74 8.93 8.36
C LEU A 159 1.34 9.00 7.74
N ASN A 160 1.17 9.79 6.67
CA ASN A 160 -0.10 9.91 5.96
C ASN A 160 -0.49 8.57 5.30
N PHE A 161 0.47 7.90 4.66
CA PHE A 161 0.28 6.57 4.10
C PHE A 161 -0.01 5.52 5.17
N ASP A 162 0.72 5.54 6.28
CA ASP A 162 0.54 4.59 7.38
C ASP A 162 -0.83 4.75 8.06
N ILE A 163 -1.40 5.96 8.14
CA ILE A 163 -2.76 6.16 8.64
C ILE A 163 -3.76 5.41 7.76
N VAL A 164 -3.70 5.61 6.44
CA VAL A 164 -4.62 4.93 5.51
C VAL A 164 -4.45 3.43 5.57
N ILE A 165 -3.21 2.93 5.54
CA ILE A 165 -2.92 1.49 5.60
C ILE A 165 -3.38 0.92 6.95
N SER A 166 -2.94 1.45 8.09
CA SER A 166 -3.23 0.85 9.40
C SER A 166 -4.70 0.89 9.81
N THR A 167 -5.49 1.78 9.23
CA THR A 167 -6.93 1.92 9.51
C THR A 167 -7.82 1.32 8.43
N PHE A 168 -7.24 0.82 7.34
CA PHE A 168 -8.00 0.14 6.30
C PHE A 168 -8.71 -1.09 6.87
N LYS A 169 -9.97 -1.26 6.50
CA LYS A 169 -10.83 -2.37 6.90
C LYS A 169 -11.66 -2.80 5.71
N ILE A 170 -11.89 -4.09 5.63
CA ILE A 170 -12.80 -4.75 4.70
C ILE A 170 -13.88 -5.39 5.58
N SER A 171 -15.15 -5.07 5.33
CA SER A 171 -16.32 -5.52 6.09
C SER A 171 -17.06 -6.65 5.39
#